data_AF-A0A7K2J5Q6-F1
#
_entry.id   AF-A0A7K2J5Q6-F1
#
_cell.length_a   1.000
_cell.length_b   1.000
_cell.length_c   1.000
_cell.angle_alpha   90.00
_cell.angle_beta   90.00
_cell.angle_gamma   90.00
#
_symmetry.space_group_name_H-M   'P 1'
#
loop_
_entity.id
_entity.type
_entity.pdbx_description
1 polymer ?
#
loop_
_entity_poly.entity_id
_entity_poly.type
_entity_poly.pdbx_seq_one_letter_code
_entity_poly.pdbx_strand_id
1 'polypeptide(L)'
;MSRERPGRGPAWHVDAELAARYAGGTAAESDAWSVEKHVEACGACAALVSSAARAVPETGPLLAGIRAAVLERVAAEGLPERAAAE
;
A
#
# COMPACT_ATOMS: atom_id res chain seq x y z
N MET A 1 18.18 -0.43 14.17
CA MET A 1 18.64 0.72 13.35
C MET A 1 19.43 0.17 12.17
N SER A 2 18.75 -0.19 11.10
CA SER A 2 19.39 -0.75 9.91
C SER A 2 20.18 0.35 9.22
N ARG A 3 21.50 0.19 9.13
CA ARG A 3 22.39 1.09 8.39
C ARG A 3 22.30 0.74 6.91
N GLU A 4 21.75 1.63 6.11
CA GLU A 4 21.85 1.59 4.65
C GLU A 4 23.32 1.69 4.22
N ARG A 5 23.73 0.79 3.33
CA ARG A 5 25.05 0.85 2.67
C ARG A 5 25.03 1.98 1.63
N PRO A 6 25.96 2.94 1.66
CA PRO A 6 26.02 3.96 0.63
C PRO A 6 26.64 3.39 -0.66
N GLY A 7 25.90 3.49 -1.77
CA GLY A 7 26.30 3.16 -3.15
C GLY A 7 26.01 1.70 -3.52
N ARG A 8 25.05 1.34 -4.39
CA ARG A 8 24.48 2.00 -5.57
C ARG A 8 22.99 1.64 -5.64
N GLY A 9 22.17 2.33 -4.86
CA GLY A 9 20.70 2.28 -5.03
C GLY A 9 20.30 3.00 -6.33
N PRO A 10 19.05 2.86 -6.80
CA PRO A 10 18.55 3.66 -7.91
C PRO A 10 18.88 5.15 -7.66
N ALA A 11 19.32 5.88 -8.68
CA ALA A 11 19.67 7.30 -8.52
C ALA A 11 18.49 8.20 -8.14
N TRP A 12 17.28 7.63 -8.09
CA TRP A 12 16.02 8.32 -7.86
C TRP A 12 15.24 7.64 -6.73
N HIS A 13 14.63 8.47 -5.87
CA HIS A 13 13.77 8.05 -4.77
C HIS A 13 12.49 8.90 -4.79
N VAL A 14 11.42 8.32 -4.25
CA VAL A 14 10.14 9.03 -4.04
C VAL A 14 10.30 10.01 -2.88
N ASP A 15 10.02 11.29 -3.12
CA ASP A 15 9.90 12.29 -2.06
C ASP A 15 8.48 12.37 -1.49
N ALA A 16 8.30 13.14 -0.42
CA ALA A 16 7.00 13.24 0.27
C ALA A 16 5.92 13.89 -0.60
N GLU A 17 6.28 14.83 -1.47
CA GLU A 17 5.33 15.54 -2.34
C GLU A 17 4.79 14.60 -3.42
N LEU A 18 5.67 13.86 -4.09
CA LEU A 18 5.29 12.85 -5.05
C LEU A 18 4.49 11.72 -4.40
N ALA A 19 4.88 11.28 -3.20
CA ALA A 19 4.10 10.28 -2.46
C ALA A 19 2.68 10.77 -2.15
N ALA A 20 2.50 12.04 -1.79
CA ALA A 20 1.18 12.62 -1.53
C ALA A 20 0.35 12.73 -2.82
N ARG A 21 0.94 13.18 -3.94
CA ARG A 21 0.26 13.23 -5.24
C ARG A 21 -0.13 11.84 -5.74
N TYR A 22 0.76 10.85 -5.59
CA TYR A 22 0.48 9.46 -5.94
C TYR A 22 -0.68 8.90 -5.11
N ALA A 23 -0.61 9.06 -3.78
CA ALA A 23 -1.66 8.61 -2.88
C ALA A 23 -3.01 9.30 -3.14
N GLY A 24 -2.99 10.59 -3.48
CA GLY A 24 -4.18 11.37 -3.83
C GLY A 24 -4.66 11.17 -5.27
N GLY A 25 -4.03 10.31 -6.07
CA GLY A 25 -4.43 10.05 -7.46
C GLY A 25 -4.22 11.22 -8.43
N THR A 26 -3.31 12.15 -8.12
CA THR A 26 -3.03 13.37 -8.91
C THR A 26 -1.63 13.40 -9.52
N ALA A 27 -0.82 12.35 -9.31
CA ALA A 27 0.45 12.21 -9.99
C ALA A 27 0.25 12.05 -11.51
N ALA A 28 1.18 12.59 -12.31
CA ALA A 28 1.22 12.29 -13.74
C ALA A 28 1.41 10.79 -13.95
N GLU A 29 0.88 10.24 -15.03
CA GLU A 29 0.94 8.79 -15.31
C GLU A 29 2.38 8.25 -15.29
N SER A 30 3.33 8.98 -15.87
CA SER A 30 4.75 8.62 -15.87
C SER A 30 5.36 8.59 -14.47
N ASP A 31 4.94 9.51 -13.60
CA ASP A 31 5.40 9.60 -12.22
C ASP A 31 4.82 8.44 -11.40
N ALA A 32 3.52 8.14 -11.59
CA ALA A 32 2.84 7.03 -10.94
C ALA A 32 3.49 5.69 -11.29
N TRP A 33 3.76 5.45 -12.58
CA TRP A 33 4.46 4.26 -13.02
C TRP A 33 5.87 4.14 -12.41
N SER A 34 6.61 5.26 -12.34
CA SER A 34 7.94 5.29 -11.74
C SER A 34 7.92 4.96 -10.25
N VAL A 35 6.93 5.48 -9.51
CA VAL A 35 6.69 5.16 -8.09
C VAL A 35 6.44 3.67 -7.94
N GLU A 36 5.48 3.12 -8.69
CA GLU A 36 5.10 1.69 -8.63
C GLU A 36 6.28 0.77 -8.87
N LYS A 37 7.06 1.03 -9.91
CA LYS A 37 8.24 0.23 -10.24
C LYS A 37 9.33 0.31 -9.18
N HIS A 38 9.50 1.47 -8.55
CA HIS A 38 10.55 1.66 -7.55
C HIS A 38 10.22 1.02 -6.21
N VAL A 39 8.96 1.09 -5.76
CA VAL A 39 8.56 0.54 -4.44
C VAL A 39 8.66 -0.98 -4.37
N GLU A 40 8.65 -1.67 -5.52
CA GLU A 40 8.92 -3.12 -5.61
C GLU A 40 10.32 -3.49 -5.08
N ALA A 41 11.29 -2.57 -5.14
CA ALA A 41 12.69 -2.81 -4.74
C ALA A 41 13.18 -1.91 -3.59
N CYS A 42 12.45 -0.88 -3.21
CA CYS A 42 12.84 0.07 -2.16
C CYS A 42 11.84 0.12 -1.00
N GLY A 43 12.18 -0.56 0.10
CA GLY A 43 11.33 -0.60 1.31
C GLY A 43 11.10 0.77 1.97
N ALA A 44 12.08 1.68 1.89
CA ALA A 44 11.92 3.03 2.45
C ALA A 44 10.86 3.84 1.68
N CYS A 45 10.91 3.82 0.35
CA CYS A 45 9.89 4.47 -0.49
C CYS A 45 8.54 3.78 -0.37
N ALA A 46 8.50 2.44 -0.27
CA ALA A 46 7.25 1.70 -0.03
C ALA A 46 6.59 2.12 1.30
N ALA A 47 7.38 2.30 2.37
CA ALA A 47 6.88 2.76 3.65
C ALA A 47 6.36 4.21 3.58
N LEU A 48 7.08 5.10 2.88
CA LEU A 48 6.66 6.49 2.66
C LEU A 48 5.33 6.57 1.91
N VAL A 49 5.21 5.88 0.77
CA VAL A 49 3.99 5.84 -0.05
C VAL A 49 2.82 5.24 0.74
N SER A 50 3.07 4.16 1.49
CA SER A 50 2.05 3.57 2.37
C SER A 50 1.57 4.53 3.46
N SER A 51 2.48 5.35 4.00
CA SER A 51 2.13 6.38 4.97
C SER A 51 1.28 7.47 4.33
N ALA A 52 1.64 7.92 3.13
CA ALA A 52 0.87 8.91 2.38
C ALA A 52 -0.54 8.39 2.06
N ALA A 53 -0.66 7.14 1.60
CA ALA A 53 -1.94 6.50 1.33
C ALA A 53 -2.84 6.43 2.58
N ARG A 54 -2.29 6.11 3.76
CA ARG A 54 -3.06 6.11 5.01
C ARG A 54 -3.47 7.52 5.48
N ALA A 55 -2.77 8.56 5.04
CA ALA A 55 -3.08 9.95 5.39
C ALA A 55 -4.22 10.54 4.53
N VAL A 56 -4.60 9.88 3.43
CA VAL A 56 -5.74 10.28 2.61
C VAL A 56 -7.04 10.05 3.42
N PRO A 57 -7.85 11.10 3.69
CA PRO A 57 -9.00 11.01 4.60
C PRO A 57 -10.02 9.94 4.21
N GLU A 58 -10.23 9.73 2.92
CA GLU A 58 -11.23 8.81 2.37
C GLU A 58 -10.79 7.35 2.47
N THR A 59 -9.48 7.08 2.59
CA THR A 59 -8.93 5.72 2.59
C THR A 59 -9.41 4.91 3.80
N GLY A 60 -9.47 5.51 4.98
CA GLY A 60 -9.92 4.83 6.20
C GLY A 60 -11.36 4.30 6.10
N PRO A 61 -12.35 5.17 5.85
CA PRO A 61 -13.74 4.77 5.64
C PRO A 61 -13.92 3.76 4.49
N LEU A 62 -13.22 3.94 3.37
CA LEU A 62 -13.29 3.02 2.23
C LEU A 62 -12.82 1.61 2.62
N LEU A 63 -11.64 1.50 3.27
CA LEU A 63 -11.12 0.21 3.72
C LEU A 63 -12.01 -0.45 4.78
N ALA A 64 -12.64 0.35 5.67
CA ALA A 64 -13.60 -0.17 6.63
C ALA A 64 -14.84 -0.78 5.94
N GLY A 65 -15.36 -0.11 4.90
CA GLY A 65 -16.46 -0.62 4.09
C GLY A 65 -16.09 -1.91 3.35
N ILE A 66 -14.92 -1.95 2.71
CA ILE A 66 -14.41 -3.15 2.04
C ILE A 66 -14.27 -4.31 3.03
N ARG A 67 -13.69 -4.05 4.20
CA ARG A 67 -13.55 -5.07 5.26
C ARG A 67 -14.91 -5.62 5.68
N ALA A 68 -15.90 -4.75 5.90
CA ALA A 68 -17.25 -5.18 6.27
C ALA A 68 -17.86 -6.08 5.19
N ALA A 69 -17.80 -5.65 3.92
CA ALA A 69 -18.33 -6.42 2.79
C ALA A 69 -17.65 -7.79 2.64
N VAL A 70 -16.32 -7.86 2.83
CA VAL A 70 -15.59 -9.13 2.79
C VAL A 70 -16.02 -10.06 3.94
N LEU A 71 -16.18 -9.52 5.15
CA LEU A 71 -16.62 -10.31 6.31
C LEU A 71 -18.05 -10.83 6.16
N GLU A 72 -18.96 -10.00 5.65
CA GLU A 72 -20.33 -10.40 5.34
C GLU A 72 -20.36 -11.51 4.27
N ARG A 73 -19.52 -11.37 3.24
CA ARG A 73 -19.40 -12.38 2.19
C ARG A 73 -18.93 -13.73 2.74
N VAL A 74 -17.86 -13.73 3.55
CA VAL A 74 -17.32 -14.94 4.18
C VAL A 74 -18.36 -15.56 5.13
N ALA A 75 -19.12 -14.76 5.87
CA ALA A 75 -20.19 -15.26 6.73
C ALA A 75 -21.31 -15.93 5.92
N ALA A 76 -21.68 -15.36 4.77
CA ALA A 76 -22.72 -15.88 3.89
C ALA A 76 -22.31 -17.16 3.14
N GLU A 77 -21.03 -17.32 2.81
CA GLU A 77 -20.49 -18.54 2.18
C GLU A 77 -20.42 -19.74 3.15
N GLY A 78 -20.66 -19.50 4.44
CA GLY A 78 -20.44 -20.47 5.51
C GLY A 78 -18.94 -20.58 5.82
N LEU A 79 -18.60 -20.75 7.10
CA LEU A 79 -17.24 -21.19 7.43
C LEU A 79 -17.05 -22.54 6.75
N PRO A 80 -15.93 -22.81 6.05
CA PRO A 80 -15.57 -24.19 5.77
C PRO A 80 -15.61 -24.88 7.14
N GLU A 81 -16.46 -25.89 7.25
CA GLU A 81 -16.53 -26.76 8.42
C GLU A 81 -15.06 -27.09 8.70
N ARG A 82 -14.51 -26.58 9.81
CA ARG A 82 -13.15 -26.92 10.20
C ARG A 82 -13.21 -28.43 10.28
N ALA A 83 -12.67 -29.10 9.27
CA ALA A 83 -12.81 -30.54 9.09
C ALA A 83 -12.64 -31.13 10.47
N ALA A 84 -13.71 -31.75 10.98
CA ALA A 84 -13.77 -32.33 12.30
C ALA A 84 -12.54 -33.23 12.42
N ALA A 85 -11.47 -32.68 12.99
CA ALA A 85 -10.21 -33.34 13.19
C ALA A 85 -10.34 -33.99 14.55
N GLU A 86 -10.87 -35.21 14.47
CA GLU A 86 -10.80 -36.29 15.45
C GLU A 86 -9.35 -36.56 15.88
#